data_AF-A0AA94HBF9-F1
#
_entry.id   AF-A0AA94HBF9-F1
#
_cell.length_a   1.000
_cell.length_b   1.000
_cell.length_c   1.000
_cell.angle_alpha   90.00
_cell.angle_beta   90.00
_cell.angle_gamma   90.00
#
_symmetry.space_group_name_H-M   'P 1'
#
loop_
_entity.id
_entity.type
_entity.pdbx_description
1 polymer ?
#
loop_
_entity_poly.entity_id
_entity_poly.type
_entity_poly.pdbx_seq_one_letter_code
_entity_poly.pdbx_strand_id
1 'polypeptide(L)' 'MKKQIIRIVKETLKDPVKREKALNYIKPIISNYKNKKR' A
#
# COMPACT_ATOMS: atom_id res chain seq x y z
N MET A 1 5.36 18.89 4.50
CA MET A 1 5.82 17.67 3.78
C MET A 1 4.98 16.42 4.09
N LYS A 2 4.93 15.91 5.33
CA LYS A 2 4.13 14.70 5.69
C LYS A 2 2.67 14.72 5.18
N LYS A 3 1.97 15.85 5.34
CA LYS A 3 0.56 16.00 4.90
C LYS A 3 0.38 15.91 3.37
N GLN A 4 1.35 16.39 2.58
CA GLN A 4 1.26 16.32 1.12
C GLN A 4 1.44 14.88 0.62
N ILE A 5 2.41 14.14 1.19
CA ILE A 5 2.64 12.73 0.84
C ILE A 5 1.41 11.89 1.16
N ILE A 6 0.79 12.08 2.34
CA ILE A 6 -0.44 11.37 2.72
C ILE A 6 -1.59 11.70 1.76
N ARG A 7 -1.69 12.95 1.30
CA ARG A 7 -2.74 13.37 0.34
C ARG A 7 -2.54 12.70 -1.02
N ILE A 8 -1.32 12.71 -1.56
CA ILE A 8 -0.99 12.07 -2.84
C ILE A 8 -1.25 10.56 -2.78
N VAL A 9 -0.86 9.91 -1.68
CA VAL A 9 -1.14 8.49 -1.46
C VAL A 9 -2.65 8.23 -1.40
N LYS A 10 -3.42 9.06 -0.67
CA LYS A 10 -4.89 8.93 -0.62
C LYS A 10 -5.54 9.12 -1.99
N GLU A 11 -5.09 10.08 -2.79
CA GLU A 11 -5.61 10.28 -4.15
C GLU A 11 -5.25 9.13 -5.08
N THR A 12 -4.02 8.62 -4.98
CA THR A 12 -3.54 7.46 -5.76
C THR A 12 -4.30 6.18 -5.40
N LEU A 13 -4.68 6.01 -4.13
CA LEU A 13 -5.49 4.87 -3.65
C LEU A 13 -6.99 5.02 -3.90
N LYS A 14 -7.46 6.21 -4.31
CA LYS A 14 -8.86 6.45 -4.69
C LYS A 14 -9.19 5.83 -6.05
N ASP A 15 -8.16 5.71 -6.89
CA ASP A 15 -8.19 5.13 -8.21
C ASP A 15 -8.19 3.58 -8.10
N PRO A 16 -9.26 2.88 -8.51
CA PRO A 16 -9.42 1.44 -8.23
C PRO A 16 -8.32 0.59 -8.86
N VAL A 17 -7.87 0.94 -10.07
CA VAL A 17 -6.81 0.22 -10.80
C VAL A 17 -5.45 0.37 -10.09
N LYS A 18 -5.14 1.57 -9.59
CA LYS A 18 -3.87 1.83 -8.88
C LYS A 18 -3.90 1.23 -7.48
N ARG A 19 -5.06 1.23 -6.82
CA ARG A 19 -5.27 0.60 -5.51
C ARG A 19 -5.02 -0.91 -5.58
N GLU A 20 -5.54 -1.59 -6.59
CA GLU A 20 -5.35 -3.04 -6.74
C GLU A 20 -3.87 -3.39 -6.97
N LYS A 21 -3.17 -2.64 -7.83
CA LYS A 21 -1.72 -2.78 -8.03
C LYS A 21 -0.94 -2.55 -6.74
N ALA A 22 -1.25 -1.50 -5.99
CA ALA A 22 -0.59 -1.19 -4.73
C ALA A 22 -0.84 -2.29 -3.68
N LEU A 23 -2.08 -2.78 -3.56
CA LEU A 23 -2.42 -3.87 -2.66
C LEU A 23 -1.72 -5.18 -3.05
N ASN A 24 -1.68 -5.52 -4.33
CA ASN A 24 -0.98 -6.72 -4.82
C ASN A 24 0.53 -6.66 -4.57
N TYR A 25 1.14 -5.47 -4.64
CA TYR A 25 2.54 -5.27 -4.27
C TYR A 25 2.79 -5.41 -2.76
N ILE A 26 1.87 -4.88 -1.94
CA ILE A 26 2.02 -4.87 -0.47
C ILE A 26 1.69 -6.24 0.15
N LYS A 27 0.75 -7.00 -0.45
CA LYS A 27 0.27 -8.29 0.05
C LYS A 27 1.39 -9.32 0.34
N PRO A 28 2.35 -9.59 -0.57
CA PRO A 28 3.45 -10.51 -0.27
C PRO A 28 4.39 -9.96 0.81
N ILE A 29 4.59 -8.64 0.89
CA ILE A 29 5.45 -8.01 1.92
C ILE A 29 4.84 -8.21 3.31
N ILE A 30 3.54 -7.98 3.46
CA ILE A 30 2.81 -8.21 4.72
C ILE A 30 2.81 -9.71 5.05
N SER A 31 2.58 -10.57 4.07
CA SER A 31 2.61 -12.02 4.25
C SER A 31 3.97 -12.50 4.76
N ASN A 32 5.06 -12.04 4.14
CA ASN A 32 6.43 -12.36 4.56
C ASN A 32 6.75 -11.79 5.95
N TYR A 33 6.32 -10.58 6.27
CA TYR A 33 6.51 -9.99 7.59
C TYR A 33 5.77 -10.79 8.68
N LYS A 34 4.57 -11.28 8.38
CA LYS A 34 3.76 -12.10 9.30
C LYS A 34 4.35 -13.51 9.45
N ASN A 35 4.88 -14.11 8.39
CA ASN A 35 5.54 -15.42 8.44
C ASN A 35 6.89 -15.39 9.17
N LYS A 36 7.64 -14.29 9.11
CA LYS A 36 8.93 -14.14 9.80
C LYS A 36 8.81 -13.99 11.33
N LYS A 37 7.59 -13.78 11.84
CA LYS A 37 7.27 -13.70 13.28
C LYS A 37 6.74 -15.01 13.87
N ARG A 38 6.55 -16.04 13.04
CA ARG A 38 6.31 -17.43 13.47
C ARG A 38 7.62 -18.18 13.48
#